data_AF-A0A665WVG4-F1
#
_entry.id   AF-A0A665WVG4-F1
#
_cell.length_a   1.000
_cell.length_b   1.000
_cell.length_c   1.000
_cell.angle_alpha   90.00
_cell.angle_beta   90.00
_cell.angle_gamma   90.00
#
_symmetry.space_group_name_H-M   'P 1'
#
loop_
_entity.id
_entity.type
_entity.pdbx_description
1 polymer ?
#
loop_
_entity_poly.entity_id
_entity_poly.type
_entity_poly.pdbx_seq_one_letter_code
_entity_poly.pdbx_strand_id
1 'polypeptide(L)'
;MYYRLNGVTQRLTGAPATAYNPQGLRPNVPPVSTPVIFAAPTKVASQTVGQVEYLGANRVQDMQKIFQKADGVPVHLKRGLIDKLLYRTTMGLTVGGTIYCLVALYLASQPSNK
;
A
#
# COMPACT_ATOMS: atom_id res chain seq x y z
N MET A 1 -25.41 -3.31 -2.15
CA MET A 1 -24.12 -4.03 -2.09
C MET A 1 -23.77 -4.21 -0.63
N TYR A 2 -23.89 -5.41 -0.06
CA TYR A 2 -23.56 -5.62 1.35
C TYR A 2 -22.79 -6.94 1.50
N TYR A 3 -21.69 -6.89 2.26
CA TYR A 3 -20.89 -8.06 2.62
C TYR A 3 -21.47 -8.69 3.88
N ARG A 4 -21.81 -9.97 3.85
CA ARG A 4 -22.38 -10.66 5.02
C ARG A 4 -21.24 -11.30 5.83
N LEU A 5 -20.99 -10.73 7.00
CA LEU A 5 -20.00 -11.22 7.95
C LEU A 5 -20.69 -12.08 9.01
N ASN A 6 -20.05 -13.17 9.43
CA ASN A 6 -20.53 -14.00 10.54
C ASN A 6 -20.29 -13.27 11.87
N GLY A 7 -21.34 -13.09 12.67
CA GLY A 7 -21.27 -12.32 13.92
C GLY A 7 -20.32 -12.89 14.99
N VAL A 8 -20.01 -14.19 14.94
CA VAL A 8 -19.18 -14.85 15.96
C VAL A 8 -17.72 -14.93 15.51
N THR A 9 -17.48 -15.19 14.23
CA THR A 9 -16.12 -15.43 13.71
C THR A 9 -15.56 -14.25 12.92
N GLN A 10 -16.38 -13.22 12.66
CA GLN A 10 -16.11 -12.11 11.74
C GLN A 10 -15.66 -12.51 10.33
N ARG A 11 -15.75 -13.79 9.95
CA ARG A 11 -15.36 -14.24 8.61
C ARG A 11 -16.46 -13.92 7.61
N LEU A 12 -16.04 -13.60 6.39
CA LEU A 12 -16.94 -13.36 5.26
C LEU A 12 -17.64 -14.67 4.88
N THR A 13 -18.96 -14.70 5.06
CA THR A 13 -19.77 -15.91 4.83
C THR A 13 -20.53 -15.86 3.50
N GLY A 14 -20.62 -14.69 2.88
CA GLY A 14 -21.18 -14.57 1.55
C GLY A 14 -20.99 -13.19 0.95
N ALA A 15 -20.66 -13.18 -0.34
CA ALA A 15 -20.66 -12.00 -1.19
C ALA A 15 -21.39 -12.35 -2.50
N PRO A 16 -22.35 -11.53 -2.97
CA PRO A 16 -22.92 -11.72 -4.30
C PRO A 16 -21.85 -11.48 -5.37
N ALA A 17 -21.96 -12.10 -6.55
CA ALA A 17 -20.99 -11.92 -7.64
C ALA A 17 -20.79 -10.45 -8.06
N THR A 18 -21.79 -9.60 -7.81
CA THR A 18 -21.76 -8.15 -8.02
C THR A 18 -20.85 -7.40 -7.03
N ALA A 19 -20.46 -8.01 -5.91
CA ALA A 19 -19.52 -7.43 -4.95
C ALA A 19 -18.05 -7.55 -5.40
N TYR A 20 -17.73 -8.54 -6.24
CA TYR A 20 -16.38 -8.70 -6.81
C TYR A 20 -16.12 -7.74 -7.98
N ASN A 21 -17.16 -7.08 -8.49
CA ASN A 21 -17.07 -6.19 -9.64
C ASN A 21 -17.58 -4.79 -9.24
N PRO A 22 -16.70 -3.84 -8.87
CA PRO A 22 -17.14 -2.50 -8.48
C PRO A 22 -17.91 -1.88 -9.65
N GLN A 23 -19.14 -1.47 -9.36
CA GLN A 23 -20.04 -0.90 -10.36
C GLN A 23 -19.41 0.39 -10.88
N GLY A 24 -18.76 0.32 -12.05
CA GLY A 24 -17.99 1.43 -12.61
C GLY A 24 -16.86 1.02 -13.55
N LEU A 25 -16.37 -0.23 -13.49
CA LEU A 25 -15.41 -0.75 -14.48
C LEU A 25 -16.12 -1.72 -15.44
N ARG A 26 -16.87 -1.17 -16.41
CA ARG A 26 -17.32 -1.94 -17.57
C ARG A 26 -16.45 -1.56 -18.77
N PRO A 27 -15.70 -2.50 -19.40
CA PRO A 27 -14.80 -2.20 -20.51
C PRO A 27 -15.47 -1.65 -21.77
N ASN A 28 -16.80 -1.65 -21.86
CA ASN A 28 -17.50 -1.35 -23.10
C ASN A 28 -18.89 -0.73 -22.87
N VAL A 29 -18.94 0.48 -22.30
CA VAL A 29 -20.16 1.31 -22.25
C VAL A 29 -19.93 2.53 -23.15
N PRO A 30 -20.67 2.70 -24.25
CA PRO A 30 -20.61 3.93 -25.04
C PRO A 30 -21.06 5.12 -24.19
N PRO A 31 -20.52 6.33 -24.41
CA PRO A 31 -20.79 7.48 -23.56
C PRO A 31 -22.24 7.90 -23.73
N VAL A 32 -23.11 7.46 -22.83
CA VAL A 32 -24.49 7.95 -22.75
C VAL A 32 -24.47 9.25 -21.95
N SER A 33 -24.69 10.35 -22.65
CA SER A 33 -24.85 11.68 -22.07
C SER A 33 -25.99 11.68 -21.05
N THR A 34 -25.66 11.80 -19.76
CA THR A 34 -26.66 11.91 -18.69
C THR A 34 -27.47 13.21 -18.84
N PRO A 35 -28.81 13.17 -18.74
CA PRO A 35 -29.63 14.38 -18.76
C PRO A 35 -29.33 15.26 -17.53
N VAL A 36 -29.06 16.53 -17.79
CA VAL A 36 -28.75 17.56 -16.80
C VAL A 36 -29.97 17.85 -15.93
N ILE A 37 -29.95 17.40 -14.67
CA ILE A 37 -30.90 17.82 -13.64
C ILE A 37 -30.28 18.98 -12.86
N PHE A 38 -31.00 20.10 -12.91
CA PHE A 38 -30.67 21.47 -12.51
C PHE A 38 -30.60 21.68 -10.98
N ALA A 39 -29.71 20.99 -10.24
CA ALA A 39 -29.66 21.20 -8.78
C ALA A 39 -28.35 20.85 -8.04
N ALA A 40 -27.16 21.02 -8.66
CA ALA A 40 -25.93 21.10 -7.89
C ALA A 40 -24.93 22.04 -8.57
N PRO A 41 -24.36 23.04 -7.88
CA PRO A 41 -23.26 23.82 -8.42
C PRO A 41 -22.03 22.91 -8.47
N THR A 42 -21.85 22.22 -9.60
CA THR A 42 -20.54 21.66 -9.92
C THR A 42 -19.65 22.84 -10.24
N LYS A 43 -19.00 23.39 -9.21
CA LYS A 43 -17.78 24.17 -9.38
C LYS A 43 -16.84 23.28 -10.15
N VAL A 44 -16.79 23.49 -11.46
CA VAL A 44 -15.66 23.18 -12.31
C VAL A 44 -14.48 23.82 -11.60
N ALA A 45 -13.67 23.00 -10.93
CA ALA A 45 -12.38 23.42 -10.41
C ALA A 45 -11.53 23.73 -11.64
N SER A 46 -11.67 24.98 -12.09
CA SER A 46 -10.79 25.66 -13.00
C SER A 46 -9.37 25.32 -12.60
N GLN A 47 -8.60 24.81 -13.57
CA GLN A 47 -7.18 24.55 -13.46
C GLN A 47 -6.50 25.71 -12.71
N THR A 48 -6.13 25.51 -11.45
CA THR A 48 -5.17 26.37 -10.77
C THR A 48 -3.80 25.95 -11.28
N VAL A 49 -3.43 26.52 -12.44
CA VAL A 49 -2.11 26.41 -13.06
C VAL A 49 -0.98 26.74 -12.06
N GLY A 50 -1.28 27.49 -10.99
CA GLY A 50 -0.33 27.83 -9.91
C GLY A 50 -0.30 26.93 -8.66
N GLN A 51 -1.19 25.93 -8.49
CA GLN A 51 -1.14 25.02 -7.31
C GLN A 51 -0.54 23.65 -7.63
N VAL A 52 -0.55 23.24 -8.91
CA VAL A 52 -0.06 21.92 -9.35
C VAL A 52 1.46 21.82 -9.30
N GLU A 53 2.17 22.94 -9.43
CA GLU A 53 3.64 22.96 -9.44
C GLU A 53 4.27 22.76 -8.05
N TYR A 54 3.52 23.05 -6.97
CA TYR A 54 4.02 22.89 -5.59
C TYR A 54 3.82 21.47 -5.02
N LEU A 55 2.90 20.68 -5.59
CA LEU A 55 2.51 19.36 -5.05
C LEU A 55 3.10 18.17 -5.82
N GLY A 56 3.88 18.42 -6.88
CA GLY A 56 4.49 17.37 -7.72
C GLY A 56 3.47 16.58 -8.55
N ALA A 57 3.95 15.94 -9.61
CA ALA A 57 3.09 15.12 -10.47
C ALA A 57 2.55 13.90 -9.71
N ASN A 58 1.26 13.56 -9.92
CA ASN A 58 0.65 12.39 -9.31
C ASN A 58 1.27 11.09 -9.89
N ARG A 59 1.91 10.30 -9.03
CA ARG A 59 2.55 9.01 -9.35
C ARG A 59 1.81 7.78 -8.80
N VAL A 60 0.61 7.96 -8.25
CA VAL A 60 -0.13 6.86 -7.60
C VAL A 60 -0.44 5.73 -8.57
N GLN A 61 -0.84 6.06 -9.81
CA GLN A 61 -1.13 5.05 -10.84
C GLN A 61 0.10 4.23 -11.21
N ASP A 62 1.28 4.88 -11.30
CA ASP A 62 2.55 4.20 -11.61
C ASP A 62 2.93 3.23 -10.49
N MET A 63 2.79 3.67 -9.22
CA MET A 63 3.05 2.81 -8.07
C MET A 63 2.05 1.65 -7.99
N GLN A 64 0.77 1.89 -8.23
CA GLN A 64 -0.25 0.85 -8.25
C GLN A 64 0.09 -0.25 -9.27
N LYS A 65 0.53 0.12 -10.48
CA LYS A 65 0.97 -0.85 -11.50
C LYS A 65 2.13 -1.72 -11.00
N ILE A 66 3.11 -1.12 -10.32
CA ILE A 66 4.27 -1.86 -9.78
C ILE A 66 3.82 -2.83 -8.68
N PHE A 67 3.04 -2.37 -7.71
CA PHE A 67 2.68 -3.18 -6.53
C PHE A 67 1.58 -4.22 -6.83
N GLN A 68 0.70 -3.99 -7.80
CA GLN A 68 -0.37 -4.92 -8.17
C GLN A 68 0.05 -5.96 -9.21
N LYS A 69 1.26 -5.87 -9.76
CA LYS A 69 1.76 -6.83 -10.74
C LYS A 69 1.81 -8.26 -10.16
N ALA A 70 1.30 -9.25 -10.89
CA ALA A 70 1.16 -10.63 -10.40
C ALA A 70 2.48 -11.44 -10.53
N ASP A 71 3.55 -10.98 -9.86
CA ASP A 71 4.89 -11.59 -9.97
C ASP A 71 5.20 -12.64 -8.89
N GLY A 72 4.32 -12.82 -7.91
CA GLY A 72 4.59 -13.64 -6.71
C GLY A 72 5.63 -13.05 -5.73
N VAL A 73 6.21 -11.89 -6.04
CA VAL A 73 7.18 -11.19 -5.17
C VAL A 73 6.47 -10.62 -3.93
N PRO A 74 6.98 -10.85 -2.71
CA PRO A 74 6.39 -10.31 -1.49
C PRO A 74 6.50 -8.78 -1.43
N VAL A 75 5.57 -8.14 -0.74
CA VAL A 75 5.41 -6.67 -0.72
C VAL A 75 6.67 -5.91 -0.27
N HIS A 76 7.45 -6.46 0.65
CA HIS A 76 8.67 -5.83 1.17
C HIS A 76 9.89 -5.91 0.23
N LEU A 77 9.79 -6.62 -0.90
CA LEU A 77 10.81 -6.68 -1.96
C LEU A 77 10.29 -6.18 -3.32
N LYS A 78 9.09 -5.60 -3.34
CA LYS A 78 8.31 -5.34 -4.55
C LYS A 78 8.90 -4.24 -5.42
N ARG A 79 9.64 -3.30 -4.83
CA ARG A 79 10.37 -2.22 -5.53
C ARG A 79 11.72 -2.68 -6.08
N GLY A 80 12.11 -3.93 -5.87
CA GLY A 80 13.25 -4.56 -6.54
C GLY A 80 14.56 -4.43 -5.77
N LEU A 81 15.61 -3.90 -6.42
CA LEU A 81 16.99 -4.00 -5.92
C LEU A 81 17.24 -3.19 -4.64
N ILE A 82 16.67 -1.99 -4.54
CA ILE A 82 16.81 -1.14 -3.34
C ILE A 82 16.22 -1.85 -2.12
N ASP A 83 15.03 -2.43 -2.24
CA ASP A 83 14.39 -3.17 -1.16
C ASP A 83 15.23 -4.36 -0.70
N LYS A 84 15.80 -5.11 -1.67
CA LYS A 84 16.68 -6.26 -1.37
C LYS A 84 17.97 -5.83 -0.67
N LEU A 85 18.60 -4.75 -1.13
CA LEU A 85 19.81 -4.23 -0.51
C LEU A 85 19.52 -3.78 0.92
N LEU A 86 18.46 -2.99 1.09
CA LEU A 86 18.02 -2.50 2.39
C LEU A 86 17.70 -3.65 3.35
N TYR A 87 16.96 -4.66 2.89
CA TYR A 87 16.67 -5.85 3.69
C TYR A 87 17.95 -6.56 4.15
N ARG A 88 18.91 -6.79 3.25
CA ARG A 88 20.15 -7.50 3.56
C ARG A 88 21.03 -6.71 4.55
N THR A 89 21.13 -5.39 4.39
CA THR A 89 21.92 -4.55 5.30
C THR A 89 21.26 -4.46 6.68
N THR A 90 19.95 -4.27 6.74
CA THR A 90 19.22 -4.26 8.02
C THR A 90 19.32 -5.61 8.73
N MET A 91 19.14 -6.72 8.02
CA MET A 91 19.29 -8.07 8.61
C MET A 91 20.72 -8.33 9.08
N GLY A 92 21.72 -7.89 8.31
CA GLY A 92 23.13 -7.99 8.73
C GLY A 92 23.42 -7.17 9.99
N LEU A 93 22.90 -5.95 10.06
CA LEU A 93 23.05 -5.06 11.22
C LEU A 93 22.35 -5.61 12.46
N THR A 94 21.14 -6.17 12.33
CA THR A 94 20.41 -6.75 13.48
C THR A 94 21.12 -7.99 14.00
N VAL A 95 21.54 -8.91 13.13
CA VAL A 95 22.31 -10.10 13.53
C VAL A 95 23.63 -9.69 14.16
N GLY A 96 24.40 -8.79 13.53
CA GLY A 96 25.64 -8.28 14.09
C GLY A 96 25.45 -7.59 15.44
N GLY A 97 24.40 -6.77 15.56
CA GLY A 97 24.02 -6.09 16.79
C GLY A 97 23.66 -7.08 17.91
N THR A 98 22.91 -8.14 17.62
CA THR A 98 22.58 -9.16 18.62
C THR A 98 23.83 -9.90 19.11
N ILE A 99 24.76 -10.25 18.22
CA ILE A 99 26.03 -10.88 18.61
C ILE A 99 26.85 -9.92 19.48
N TYR A 100 26.93 -8.66 19.08
CA TYR A 100 27.61 -7.63 19.88
C TYR A 100 26.99 -7.49 21.27
N CYS A 101 25.66 -7.45 21.38
CA CYS A 101 24.98 -7.42 22.67
C CYS A 101 25.32 -8.63 23.54
N LEU A 102 25.38 -9.84 22.96
CA LEU A 102 25.76 -11.04 23.71
C LEU A 102 27.21 -10.98 24.21
N VAL A 103 28.15 -10.50 23.39
CA VAL A 103 29.55 -10.31 23.80
C VAL A 103 29.65 -9.25 24.90
N ALA A 104 28.96 -8.13 24.74
CA ALA A 104 28.93 -7.06 25.74
C ALA A 104 28.33 -7.56 27.07
N LEU A 105 27.24 -8.32 27.03
CA LEU A 105 26.65 -8.94 28.21
C LEU A 105 27.60 -9.94 28.87
N TYR A 106 28.29 -10.77 28.08
CA TYR A 106 29.27 -11.72 28.61
C TYR A 106 30.41 -11.00 29.33
N LEU A 107 31.01 -9.98 28.72
CA LEU A 107 32.07 -9.18 29.35
C LEU A 107 31.56 -8.46 30.60
N ALA A 108 30.36 -7.89 30.55
CA ALA A 108 29.74 -7.23 31.70
C ALA A 108 29.39 -8.19 32.84
N SER A 109 29.15 -9.48 32.54
CA SER A 109 28.85 -10.50 33.54
C SER A 109 30.07 -11.00 34.31
N GLN A 110 31.28 -10.73 33.82
CA GLN A 110 32.50 -11.09 34.54
C GLN A 110 32.82 -10.07 35.63
N PRO A 111 33.28 -10.51 36.81
CA PRO A 111 33.72 -9.60 37.86
C PRO A 111 34.94 -8.82 37.37
N SER A 112 34.80 -7.50 37.28
CA SER A 112 35.93 -6.62 37.00
C SER A 112 36.72 -6.41 38.30
N ASN A 113 37.95 -6.93 38.36
CA ASN A 113 38.86 -6.58 39.45
C ASN A 113 39.31 -5.13 39.23
N LYS A 114 38.97 -4.25 40.17
CA LYS A 114 39.51 -2.89 40.26
C LYS A 114 40.93 -2.91 40.79
#